data_AF-A0A2N6C1I9-F1
#
_entry.id   AF-A0A2N6C1I9-F1
#
_cell.length_a   1.000
_cell.length_b   1.000
_cell.length_c   1.000
_cell.angle_alpha   90.00
_cell.angle_beta   90.00
_cell.angle_gamma   90.00
#
_symmetry.space_group_name_H-M   'P 1'
#
loop_
_entity.id
_entity.type
_entity.pdbx_description
1 polymer ?
#
loop_
_entity_poly.entity_id
_entity_poly.type
_entity_poly.pdbx_seq_one_letter_code
_entity_poly.pdbx_strand_id
1 'polypeptide(L)' 'MAKKDVEDLLVAGGEDKGLRAKYDVPATMEEFVALAAADGYNFTVDELDAVLKESGDVFEKNGNPPKRSIWWT' A
#
# COMPACT_ATOMS: atom_id res chain seq x y z
N MET A 1 -15.29 -0.45 -6.34
CA MET A 1 -14.77 -1.82 -6.17
C MET A 1 -13.26 -1.77 -5.96
N ALA A 2 -12.46 -1.17 -6.86
CA ALA A 2 -11.01 -1.06 -6.67
C ALA A 2 -10.51 -0.19 -5.49
N LYS A 3 -11.16 0.94 -5.15
CA LYS A 3 -10.83 1.71 -3.93
C LYS A 3 -10.90 0.88 -2.65
N LYS A 4 -11.90 -0.01 -2.56
CA LYS A 4 -12.09 -0.88 -1.40
C LYS A 4 -10.96 -1.90 -1.29
N ASP A 5 -10.44 -2.41 -2.41
CA ASP A 5 -9.29 -3.31 -2.40
C ASP A 5 -8.02 -2.61 -1.92
N VAL A 6 -7.83 -1.32 -2.25
CA VAL A 6 -6.72 -0.50 -1.71
C VAL A 6 -6.87 -0.36 -0.19
N GLU A 7 -8.03 0.08 0.28
CA GLU A 7 -8.29 0.27 1.72
C GLU A 7 -8.12 -1.04 2.50
N ASP A 8 -8.68 -2.14 1.98
CA ASP A 8 -8.58 -3.47 2.58
C ASP A 8 -7.10 -3.93 2.65
N LEU A 9 -6.27 -3.62 1.64
CA LEU A 9 -4.82 -3.89 1.66
C LEU A 9 -4.07 -3.01 2.69
N LEU A 10 -4.38 -1.71 2.76
CA LEU A 10 -3.72 -0.77 3.69
C LEU A 10 -4.03 -1.11 5.15
N VAL A 11 -5.27 -1.55 5.43
CA VAL A 11 -5.68 -2.07 6.74
C VAL A 11 -4.99 -3.40 7.03
N ALA A 12 -5.02 -4.35 6.08
CA ALA A 12 -4.35 -5.64 6.25
C ALA A 12 -2.85 -5.48 6.54
N GLY A 13 -2.18 -4.51 5.91
CA GLY A 13 -0.76 -4.23 6.17
C GLY A 13 -0.49 -3.47 7.48
N GLY A 14 -1.48 -2.81 8.09
CA GLY A 14 -1.36 -2.29 9.44
C GLY A 14 -1.50 -3.39 10.51
N GLU A 15 -2.36 -4.37 10.26
CA GLU A 15 -2.60 -5.51 11.16
C GLU A 15 -1.53 -6.61 11.01
N ASP A 16 -1.08 -6.90 9.79
CA ASP A 16 -0.12 -7.97 9.47
C ASP A 16 1.28 -7.41 9.15
N LYS A 17 2.22 -7.64 10.08
CA LYS A 17 3.63 -7.24 9.93
C LYS A 17 4.37 -7.96 8.80
N GLY A 18 3.97 -9.18 8.46
CA GLY A 18 4.54 -9.95 7.35
C GLY A 18 4.09 -9.40 6.01
N LEU A 19 2.79 -9.07 5.90
CA LEU A 19 2.25 -8.38 4.72
C LEU A 19 2.92 -7.01 4.56
N ARG A 20 2.98 -6.21 5.63
CA ARG A 20 3.72 -4.94 5.64
C ARG A 20 5.15 -5.08 5.12
N ALA A 21 5.90 -6.05 5.65
CA ALA A 21 7.30 -6.25 5.25
C ALA A 21 7.42 -6.60 3.76
N LYS A 22 6.50 -7.42 3.24
CA LYS A 22 6.42 -7.80 1.82
C LYS A 22 6.16 -6.57 0.92
N TYR A 23 5.21 -5.73 1.31
CA TYR A 23 4.81 -4.54 0.52
C TYR A 23 5.71 -3.31 0.77
N ASP A 24 6.52 -3.31 1.82
CA ASP A 24 7.60 -2.32 2.01
C ASP A 24 8.82 -2.60 1.09
N VAL A 25 8.92 -3.78 0.45
CA VAL A 25 9.98 -4.12 -0.52
C VAL A 25 9.90 -3.32 -1.82
N PRO A 26 8.78 -3.33 -2.59
CA PRO A 26 8.62 -2.52 -3.81
C PRO A 26 9.18 -1.11 -3.65
N ALA A 27 9.91 -0.62 -4.64
CA ALA A 27 10.41 0.75 -4.62
C ALA A 27 9.36 1.71 -5.20
N THR A 28 8.64 1.26 -6.21
CA THR A 28 7.66 2.04 -6.98
C THR A 28 6.22 1.64 -6.65
N MET A 29 5.26 2.52 -6.97
CA MET A 29 3.84 2.21 -6.87
C MET A 29 3.42 1.12 -7.87
N GLU A 30 4.04 1.09 -9.05
CA GLU A 30 3.77 0.09 -10.10
C GLU A 30 4.08 -1.32 -9.60
N GLU A 31 5.25 -1.52 -8.98
CA GLU A 31 5.62 -2.78 -8.37
C GLU A 31 4.69 -3.17 -7.21
N PHE A 32 4.25 -2.18 -6.42
CA PHE A 32 3.31 -2.40 -5.32
C PHE A 32 1.95 -2.86 -5.83
N VAL A 33 1.43 -2.22 -6.86
CA VAL A 33 0.18 -2.59 -7.52
C VAL A 33 0.29 -3.96 -8.19
N ALA A 34 1.41 -4.25 -8.87
CA ALA A 34 1.64 -5.56 -9.47
C ALA A 34 1.68 -6.69 -8.43
N LEU A 35 2.26 -6.42 -7.25
CA LEU A 35 2.26 -7.34 -6.12
C LEU A 35 0.85 -7.53 -5.54
N ALA A 36 0.10 -6.44 -5.42
CA ALA A 36 -1.29 -6.46 -4.96
C ALA A 36 -2.18 -7.31 -5.88
N ALA A 37 -2.04 -7.13 -7.20
CA ALA A 37 -2.73 -7.92 -8.20
C ALA A 37 -2.39 -9.42 -8.11
N ALA A 38 -1.13 -9.76 -7.81
CA ALA A 38 -0.71 -11.14 -7.59
C ALA A 38 -1.33 -11.76 -6.33
N ASP A 39 -1.60 -10.95 -5.31
CA ASP A 39 -2.27 -11.37 -4.06
C ASP A 39 -3.81 -11.36 -4.16
N GLY A 40 -4.37 -10.86 -5.27
CA GLY A 40 -5.80 -10.84 -5.55
C GLY A 40 -6.48 -9.47 -5.37
N TYR A 41 -5.73 -8.43 -5.03
CA TYR A 41 -6.22 -7.05 -4.95
C TYR A 41 -6.09 -6.36 -6.31
N ASN A 42 -7.21 -5.95 -6.92
CA ASN A 42 -7.19 -5.33 -8.25
C ASN A 42 -7.46 -3.84 -8.17
N PHE A 43 -6.39 -3.04 -8.15
CA PHE A 43 -6.43 -1.59 -8.25
C PHE A 43 -5.26 -1.07 -9.08
N THR A 44 -5.32 0.20 -9.46
CA THR A 44 -4.29 0.88 -10.25
C THR A 44 -3.45 1.82 -9.40
N VAL A 45 -2.33 2.31 -9.95
CA VAL A 45 -1.47 3.31 -9.29
C VAL A 45 -2.24 4.59 -9.00
N ASP A 46 -3.08 5.04 -9.94
CA ASP A 46 -3.89 6.25 -9.77
C ASP A 46 -4.91 6.10 -8.62
N GLU A 47 -5.47 4.91 -8.44
CA GLU A 47 -6.40 4.62 -7.35
C GLU A 47 -5.69 4.55 -6.00
N LEU A 48 -4.51 3.93 -5.96
CA LEU A 48 -3.65 3.95 -4.76
C LEU A 48 -3.30 5.40 -4.38
N ASP A 49 -2.81 6.20 -5.33
CA ASP A 49 -2.45 7.60 -5.11
C ASP A 49 -3.65 8.45 -4.68
N ALA A 50 -4.82 8.23 -5.27
CA ALA A 50 -6.05 8.90 -4.85
C ALA A 50 -6.43 8.59 -3.39
N VAL A 51 -6.38 7.31 -2.99
CA VAL A 51 -6.69 6.89 -1.61
C VAL A 51 -5.69 7.47 -0.62
N LEU A 52 -4.40 7.42 -0.93
CA LEU A 52 -3.36 8.00 -0.08
C LEU A 52 -3.59 9.50 0.08
N LYS A 53 -3.83 10.23 -1.02
CA LYS A 53 -4.14 11.67 -0.98
C LYS A 53 -5.40 12.00 -0.18
N GLU A 54 -6.45 11.20 -0.29
CA GLU A 54 -7.69 11.39 0.47
C GLU A 54 -7.47 11.24 1.98
N SER A 55 -6.61 10.32 2.38
CA SER A 55 -6.24 10.11 3.79
C SER A 55 -5.11 11.02 4.29
N GLY A 56 -4.47 11.78 3.39
CA GLY A 56 -3.31 12.62 3.72
C GLY A 56 -2.00 11.86 3.84
N ASP A 57 -1.96 10.62 3.36
CA ASP A 57 -0.79 9.76 3.31
C ASP A 57 0.03 9.98 2.05
N VAL A 58 1.32 9.62 2.11
CA VAL A 58 2.24 9.72 0.99
C VAL A 58 2.97 8.39 0.83
N PHE A 59 3.10 7.92 -0.41
CA PHE A 59 3.86 6.71 -0.77
C PHE A 59 5.38 6.91 -0.68
N GLU A 60 5.86 7.69 0.29
CA GLU A 60 7.28 7.89 0.53
C GLU A 60 7.76 6.97 1.64
N LYS A 61 8.97 6.42 1.45
CA LYS A 61 9.65 5.65 2.51
C LYS A 61 10.37 6.64 3.41
N ASN A 62 10.07 6.59 4.70
CA ASN A 62 10.66 7.44 5.72
C ASN A 62 11.30 6.59 6.85
N GLY A 63 12.32 7.13 7.51
CA GLY A 63 12.99 6.50 8.65
C GLY A 63 14.16 5.57 8.32
N ASN A 64 14.76 4.98 9.36
CA ASN A 64 15.85 4.01 9.27
C ASN A 64 15.58 2.81 10.22
N PRO A 65 15.25 1.61 9.70
CA PRO A 65 15.15 1.24 8.28
C PRO A 65 13.95 1.91 7.57
N PRO A 66 14.02 2.09 6.24
CA PRO A 66 12.99 2.78 5.46
C PRO A 66 11.67 2.03 5.52
N LYS A 67 10.62 2.72 5.99
CA LYS A 67 9.26 2.19 6.09
C LYS A 67 8.26 3.16 5.49
N ARG A 68 7.16 2.64 4.97
CA ARG A 68 6.02 3.49 4.61
C ARG A 68 5.14 3.73 5.82
N SER A 69 4.55 4.92 5.86
CA SER A 69 3.56 5.34 6.87
C SER A 69 2.14 5.36 6.27
N ILE A 70 1.85 4.46 5.33
CA ILE A 70 0.56 4.34 4.63
C ILE A 70 -0.36 3.28 5.25
N TRP A 71 0.10 2.63 6.32
CA TRP A 71 -0.55 1.45 6.90
C TRP A 71 -1.55 1.86 7.96
N TRP A 72 -2.81 1.44 7.82
CA TRP A 72 -3.92 1.84 8.70
C TRP A 72 -4.24 0.75 9.71
N THR A 73 -4.70 1.14 10.90
CA THR A 73 -5.12 0.24 12.00
C THR A 73 -6.47 0.67 12.52
#